data_AF-A0AAD8YSG0-F1
#
_entry.id   AF-A0AAD8YSG0-F1
#
_cell.length_a   1.000
_cell.length_b   1.000
_cell.length_c   1.000
_cell.angle_alpha   90.00
_cell.angle_beta   90.00
_cell.angle_gamma   90.00
#
_symmetry.space_group_name_H-M   'P 1'
#
loop_
_entity.id
_entity.type
_entity.pdbx_description
1 polymer ?
#
loop_
_entity_poly.entity_id
_entity_poly.type
_entity_poly.pdbx_seq_one_letter_code
_entity_poly.pdbx_strand_id
1 'polypeptide(L)'
;MCLDLSWSRHTNSLAKKARQRLYHLRRLRDFRLPSKVLRNFYTCTIESILTGNITVWFGNSTKQDRQALQRVVRSAERITHTELPDLQTIYYKWCQTKARRIVKDPTHPNNRVFSPLRMCFRGTLAPGLCAPGITEGAVCRLREGEQDHDPLYPLSDTSLGGHHGRSAGVLSSDPS
;
A
#
# COMPACT_ATOMS: atom_id res chain seq x y z
N MET A 1 -1.99 5.81 25.94
CA MET A 1 -2.87 5.98 24.77
C MET A 1 -2.17 6.92 23.79
N CYS A 2 -1.42 6.40 22.82
CA CYS A 2 -0.73 7.24 21.84
C CYS A 2 -1.72 7.63 20.74
N LEU A 3 -2.22 8.86 20.80
CA LEU A 3 -2.93 9.52 19.71
C LEU A 3 -1.93 9.77 18.59
N ASP A 4 -1.78 8.80 17.70
CA ASP A 4 -0.98 8.95 16.49
C ASP A 4 -1.63 10.01 15.59
N LEU A 5 -0.96 11.16 15.51
CA LEU A 5 -1.40 12.39 14.84
C LEU A 5 -1.32 12.32 13.31
N SER A 6 -0.99 11.17 12.71
CA SER A 6 -0.77 11.04 11.27
C SER A 6 -1.77 10.09 10.59
N TRP A 7 -2.97 10.58 10.26
CA TRP A 7 -3.99 9.86 9.44
C TRP A 7 -4.44 8.46 9.92
N SER A 8 -3.89 7.92 11.01
CA SER A 8 -4.13 6.56 11.52
C SER A 8 -5.60 6.33 11.89
N ARG A 9 -6.28 7.36 12.39
CA ARG A 9 -7.73 7.32 12.64
C ARG A 9 -8.53 7.13 11.34
N HIS A 10 -8.12 7.82 10.27
CA HIS A 10 -8.77 7.75 8.97
C HIS A 10 -8.49 6.40 8.28
N THR A 11 -7.24 5.96 8.22
CA THR A 11 -6.84 4.66 7.66
C THR A 11 -7.52 3.51 8.40
N ASN A 12 -7.64 3.58 9.73
CA ASN A 12 -8.38 2.60 10.53
C ASN A 12 -9.88 2.57 10.17
N SER A 13 -10.49 3.74 9.98
CA SER A 13 -11.88 3.86 9.52
C SER A 13 -12.08 3.25 8.13
N LEU A 14 -11.15 3.51 7.18
CA LEU A 14 -11.16 2.87 5.87
C LEU A 14 -11.04 1.35 5.98
N ALA A 15 -10.11 0.86 6.81
CA ALA A 15 -9.94 -0.57 7.04
C ALA A 15 -11.20 -1.23 7.61
N LYS A 16 -11.89 -0.57 8.55
CA LYS A 16 -13.17 -1.05 9.11
C LYS A 16 -14.26 -1.13 8.03
N LYS A 17 -14.43 -0.08 7.24
CA LYS A 17 -15.39 -0.06 6.12
C LYS A 17 -15.08 -1.17 5.10
N ALA A 18 -13.82 -1.34 4.74
CA ALA A 18 -13.41 -2.36 3.79
C ALA A 18 -13.63 -3.78 4.35
N ARG A 19 -13.39 -4.02 5.64
CA ARG A 19 -13.72 -5.29 6.32
C ARG A 19 -15.22 -5.57 6.33
N GLN A 20 -16.06 -4.55 6.51
CA GLN A 20 -17.51 -4.72 6.39
C GLN A 20 -17.92 -5.16 4.98
N ARG A 21 -17.29 -4.59 3.94
CA ARG A 21 -17.52 -5.04 2.55
C ARG A 21 -17.00 -6.45 2.29
N LEU A 22 -15.89 -6.85 2.90
CA LEU A 22 -15.42 -8.24 2.85
C LEU A 22 -16.44 -9.23 3.42
N TYR A 23 -17.18 -8.86 4.47
CA TYR A 23 -18.23 -9.73 4.99
C TYR A 23 -19.29 -10.03 3.93
N HIS A 24 -19.75 -9.00 3.20
CA HIS A 24 -20.68 -9.18 2.09
C HIS A 24 -20.06 -10.02 0.97
N LEU A 25 -18.80 -9.79 0.63
CA LEU A 25 -18.09 -10.59 -0.38
C LEU A 25 -18.03 -12.07 -0.01
N ARG A 26 -17.82 -12.41 1.28
CA ARG A 26 -17.87 -13.80 1.76
C ARG A 26 -19.26 -14.41 1.56
N ARG A 27 -20.31 -13.67 1.93
CA ARG A 27 -21.69 -14.13 1.72
C ARG A 27 -22.00 -14.34 0.24
N LEU A 28 -21.54 -13.46 -0.64
CA LEU A 28 -21.70 -13.61 -2.09
C LEU A 28 -21.01 -14.86 -2.64
N ARG A 29 -19.87 -15.24 -2.06
CA ARG A 29 -19.20 -16.50 -2.41
C ARG A 29 -20.00 -17.73 -1.98
N ASP A 30 -20.69 -17.67 -0.84
CA ASP A 30 -21.51 -18.79 -0.36
C ASP A 30 -22.64 -19.14 -1.35
N PHE A 31 -23.15 -18.13 -2.09
CA PHE A 31 -24.10 -18.31 -3.19
C PHE A 31 -23.49 -18.86 -4.50
N ARG A 32 -22.23 -19.29 -4.49
CA ARG A 32 -21.51 -19.90 -5.63
C ARG A 32 -21.51 -19.03 -6.89
N LEU A 33 -21.45 -17.71 -6.72
CA LEU A 33 -21.32 -16.77 -7.82
C LEU A 33 -19.99 -16.96 -8.57
N PRO A 34 -19.96 -16.72 -9.89
CA PRO A 34 -18.74 -16.85 -10.67
C PRO A 34 -17.68 -15.84 -10.22
N SER A 35 -16.40 -16.24 -10.23
CA SER A 35 -15.27 -15.43 -9.73
C SER A 35 -15.16 -14.06 -10.41
N LYS A 36 -15.62 -13.93 -11.66
CA LYS A 36 -15.69 -12.65 -12.39
C LYS A 36 -16.60 -11.63 -11.69
N VAL A 37 -17.74 -12.07 -11.18
CA VAL A 37 -18.69 -11.20 -10.45
C VAL A 37 -18.11 -10.81 -9.10
N LEU A 38 -17.48 -11.75 -8.38
CA LEU A 38 -16.81 -11.46 -7.11
C LEU A 38 -15.65 -10.46 -7.29
N ARG A 39 -14.85 -10.61 -8.35
CA ARG A 39 -13.78 -9.66 -8.70
C ARG A 39 -14.34 -8.28 -9.03
N ASN A 40 -15.42 -8.20 -9.81
CA ASN A 40 -16.07 -6.93 -10.10
C ASN A 40 -16.60 -6.27 -8.82
N PHE A 41 -17.21 -7.05 -7.91
CA PHE A 41 -17.66 -6.53 -6.62
C PHE A 41 -16.51 -5.94 -5.81
N TYR A 42 -15.36 -6.64 -5.75
CA TYR A 42 -14.15 -6.13 -5.11
C TYR A 42 -13.70 -4.79 -5.70
N THR A 43 -13.54 -4.72 -7.04
CA THR A 43 -13.09 -3.50 -7.72
C THR A 43 -14.09 -2.35 -7.55
N CYS A 44 -15.40 -2.62 -7.59
CA CYS A 44 -16.41 -1.57 -7.45
C CYS A 44 -16.56 -1.05 -6.01
N THR A 45 -16.37 -1.90 -4.99
CA THR A 45 -16.70 -1.54 -3.60
C THR A 45 -15.50 -1.39 -2.69
N ILE A 46 -14.56 -2.33 -2.71
CA ILE A 46 -13.41 -2.34 -1.81
C ILE A 46 -12.31 -1.47 -2.41
N GLU A 47 -11.96 -1.67 -3.69
CA GLU A 47 -10.95 -0.88 -4.38
C GLU A 47 -11.36 0.60 -4.45
N SER A 48 -12.66 0.92 -4.60
CA SER A 48 -13.15 2.32 -4.56
C SER A 48 -13.00 2.98 -3.18
N ILE A 49 -13.27 2.25 -2.09
CA ILE A 49 -13.04 2.74 -0.71
C ILE A 49 -11.54 3.00 -0.50
N LEU A 50 -10.67 2.09 -0.95
CA LEU A 50 -9.22 2.25 -0.83
C LEU A 50 -8.73 3.43 -1.69
N THR A 51 -9.21 3.55 -2.91
CA THR A 51 -8.69 4.53 -3.87
C THR A 51 -9.29 5.93 -3.75
N GLY A 52 -10.40 6.12 -3.03
CA GLY A 52 -11.14 7.38 -2.99
C GLY A 52 -10.29 8.63 -2.73
N ASN A 53 -9.44 8.59 -1.69
CA ASN A 53 -8.53 9.69 -1.32
C ASN A 53 -7.09 9.18 -1.10
N ILE A 54 -6.67 8.17 -1.88
CA ILE A 54 -5.41 7.45 -1.63
C ILE A 54 -4.18 8.36 -1.60
N THR A 55 -4.11 9.39 -2.45
CA THR A 55 -2.98 10.34 -2.46
C THR A 55 -2.84 11.15 -1.17
N VAL A 56 -3.93 11.37 -0.43
CA VAL A 56 -3.93 12.19 0.79
C VAL A 56 -3.40 11.38 1.98
N TRP A 57 -3.83 10.13 2.10
CA TRP A 57 -3.48 9.32 3.27
C TRP A 57 -2.28 8.40 3.03
N PHE A 58 -1.96 8.00 1.79
CA PHE A 58 -0.93 7.00 1.53
C PHE A 58 0.47 7.47 1.93
N GLY A 59 0.85 8.67 1.50
CA GLY A 59 2.15 9.28 1.84
C GLY A 59 2.28 9.67 3.32
N ASN A 60 1.16 9.98 3.98
CA ASN A 60 1.14 10.41 5.38
C ASN A 60 0.84 9.27 6.38
N SER A 61 0.76 8.02 5.91
CA SER A 61 0.41 6.86 6.76
C SER A 61 1.65 6.15 7.29
N THR A 62 1.49 5.43 8.40
CA THR A 62 2.54 4.55 8.91
C THR A 62 2.61 3.24 8.10
N LYS A 63 3.74 2.52 8.19
CA LYS A 63 3.89 1.19 7.59
C LYS A 63 2.86 0.19 8.12
N GLN A 64 2.50 0.31 9.41
CA GLN A 64 1.52 -0.55 10.07
C GLN A 64 0.11 -0.37 9.47
N ASP A 65 -0.27 0.87 9.16
CA ASP A 65 -1.55 1.17 8.53
C ASP A 65 -1.65 0.60 7.12
N ARG A 66 -0.60 0.79 6.31
CA ARG A 66 -0.52 0.20 4.97
C ARG A 66 -0.62 -1.32 5.04
N GLN A 67 0.05 -1.96 6.01
CA GLN A 67 -0.09 -3.40 6.23
C GLN A 67 -1.50 -3.81 6.66
N ALA A 68 -2.19 -2.99 7.47
CA ALA A 68 -3.57 -3.26 7.87
C ALA A 68 -4.53 -3.27 6.68
N LEU A 69 -4.35 -2.35 5.73
CA LEU A 69 -5.10 -2.32 4.47
C LEU A 69 -4.68 -3.45 3.53
N GLN A 70 -3.39 -3.78 3.47
CA GLN A 70 -2.90 -4.92 2.69
C GLN A 70 -3.54 -6.24 3.13
N ARG A 71 -3.72 -6.44 4.44
CA ARG A 71 -4.43 -7.61 4.98
C ARG A 71 -5.88 -7.73 4.47
N VAL A 72 -6.55 -6.60 4.22
CA VAL A 72 -7.89 -6.59 3.61
C VAL A 72 -7.82 -7.11 2.17
N VAL A 73 -6.85 -6.62 1.39
CA VAL A 73 -6.63 -7.07 0.00
C VAL A 73 -6.33 -8.57 -0.05
N ARG A 74 -5.41 -9.06 0.79
CA ARG A 74 -5.09 -10.50 0.89
C ARG A 74 -6.24 -11.35 1.43
N SER A 75 -7.16 -10.75 2.17
CA SER A 75 -8.39 -11.44 2.57
C SER A 75 -9.36 -11.56 1.40
N ALA A 76 -9.49 -10.52 0.57
CA ALA A 76 -10.31 -10.57 -0.64
C ALA A 76 -9.79 -11.63 -1.62
N GLU A 77 -8.48 -11.67 -1.85
CA GLU A 77 -7.81 -12.62 -2.75
C GLU A 77 -8.11 -14.08 -2.36
N ARG A 78 -8.06 -14.39 -1.06
CA ARG A 78 -8.44 -15.72 -0.54
C ARG A 78 -9.92 -16.06 -0.73
N ILE A 79 -10.79 -15.06 -0.83
CA ILE A 79 -12.23 -15.28 -1.03
C ILE A 79 -12.53 -15.45 -2.52
N THR A 80 -11.95 -14.63 -3.38
CA THR A 80 -12.22 -14.66 -4.82
C THR A 80 -11.43 -15.72 -5.57
N HIS A 81 -10.35 -16.26 -4.98
CA HIS A 81 -9.40 -17.18 -5.63
C HIS A 81 -8.84 -16.61 -6.94
N THR A 82 -8.63 -15.29 -6.96
CA THR A 82 -8.06 -14.57 -8.10
C THR A 82 -6.93 -13.70 -7.59
N GLU A 83 -5.85 -13.60 -8.35
CA GLU A 83 -4.77 -12.67 -8.03
C GLU A 83 -5.31 -11.25 -7.99
N LEU A 84 -5.06 -10.56 -6.87
CA LEU A 84 -5.43 -9.17 -6.68
C LEU A 84 -4.17 -8.31 -6.59
N PRO A 85 -4.19 -7.10 -7.16
CA PRO A 85 -3.05 -6.20 -7.10
C PRO A 85 -2.73 -5.82 -5.65
N ASP A 86 -1.45 -5.65 -5.36
CA ASP A 86 -0.99 -5.16 -4.06
C ASP A 86 -1.46 -3.72 -3.82
N LEU A 87 -1.52 -3.28 -2.55
CA LEU A 87 -1.93 -1.91 -2.21
C LEU A 87 -1.02 -0.88 -2.88
N GLN A 88 0.29 -1.14 -2.99
CA GLN A 88 1.23 -0.27 -3.72
C GLN A 88 0.88 -0.17 -5.21
N THR A 89 0.56 -1.31 -5.83
CA THR A 89 0.18 -1.37 -7.25
C THR A 89 -1.14 -0.64 -7.50
N ILE A 90 -2.12 -0.80 -6.61
CA ILE A 90 -3.39 -0.07 -6.65
C ILE A 90 -3.13 1.44 -6.58
N TYR A 91 -2.27 1.88 -5.66
CA TYR A 91 -1.86 3.28 -5.54
C TYR A 91 -1.24 3.82 -6.83
N TYR A 92 -0.21 3.16 -7.36
CA TYR A 92 0.47 3.59 -8.58
C TYR A 92 -0.47 3.65 -9.78
N LYS A 93 -1.26 2.60 -9.99
CA LYS A 93 -2.26 2.51 -11.07
C LYS A 93 -3.30 3.63 -10.97
N TRP A 94 -3.73 3.96 -9.76
CA TRP A 94 -4.68 5.04 -9.53
C TRP A 94 -4.07 6.41 -9.84
N CYS A 95 -2.87 6.68 -9.33
CA CYS A 95 -2.12 7.90 -9.62
C CYS A 95 -1.91 8.09 -11.11
N GLN A 96 -1.51 7.03 -11.82
CA GLN A 96 -1.34 7.05 -13.27
C GLN A 96 -2.67 7.33 -14.00
N THR A 97 -3.77 6.74 -13.55
CA THR A 97 -5.10 6.96 -14.15
C THR A 97 -5.56 8.41 -13.94
N LYS A 98 -5.31 8.98 -12.76
CA LYS A 98 -5.61 10.39 -12.48
C LYS A 98 -4.74 11.34 -13.28
N ALA A 99 -3.43 11.13 -13.32
CA ALA A 99 -2.51 11.93 -14.12
C ALA A 99 -2.90 11.91 -15.60
N ARG A 100 -3.21 10.74 -16.17
CA ARG A 100 -3.68 10.62 -17.56
C ARG A 100 -4.98 11.38 -17.82
N ARG A 101 -5.91 11.43 -16.85
CA ARG A 101 -7.14 12.23 -16.99
C ARG A 101 -6.85 13.72 -17.00
N ILE A 102 -5.96 14.19 -16.12
CA ILE A 102 -5.54 15.60 -16.05
C ILE A 102 -4.86 16.01 -17.36
N VAL A 103 -3.91 15.22 -17.85
CA VAL A 103 -3.18 15.47 -19.11
C VAL A 103 -4.14 15.56 -20.31
N LYS A 104 -5.15 14.68 -20.36
CA LYS A 104 -6.12 14.63 -21.46
C LYS A 104 -7.14 15.77 -21.44
N ASP A 105 -7.37 16.40 -20.29
CA ASP A 105 -8.36 17.46 -20.12
C ASP A 105 -7.68 18.84 -20.13
N PRO A 106 -7.68 19.58 -21.26
CA PRO A 106 -7.04 20.89 -21.37
C PRO A 106 -7.68 21.97 -20.49
N THR A 107 -8.92 21.77 -20.04
CA THR A 107 -9.63 22.71 -19.15
C THR A 107 -9.30 22.50 -17.68
N HIS A 108 -8.63 21.39 -17.34
CA HIS A 108 -8.29 21.07 -15.98
C HIS A 108 -7.26 22.07 -15.43
N PRO A 109 -7.45 22.63 -14.21
CA PRO A 109 -6.56 23.66 -13.65
C PRO A 109 -5.10 23.19 -13.57
N ASN A 110 -4.91 21.90 -13.26
CA ASN A 110 -3.58 21.30 -13.17
C ASN A 110 -3.01 20.79 -14.51
N ASN A 111 -3.72 20.90 -15.64
CA ASN A 111 -3.21 20.41 -16.94
C ASN A 111 -1.84 21.04 -17.28
N ARG A 112 -1.70 22.35 -17.02
CA ARG A 112 -0.47 23.10 -17.28
C ARG A 112 0.75 22.56 -16.51
N VAL A 113 0.53 21.99 -15.32
CA VAL A 113 1.58 21.40 -14.48
C VAL A 113 1.89 19.97 -14.91
N PHE A 114 0.88 19.22 -15.34
CA PHE A 114 1.02 17.90 -15.94
C PHE A 114 1.18 18.04 -17.46
N SER A 115 2.20 18.78 -17.90
CA SER A 115 2.60 18.71 -19.30
C SER A 115 3.22 17.33 -19.54
N PRO A 116 2.72 16.53 -20.50
CA PRO A 116 3.41 15.31 -20.88
C PRO A 116 4.78 15.73 -21.36
N LEU A 117 5.82 15.40 -20.59
CA LEU A 117 7.19 15.61 -21.01
C LEU A 117 7.33 14.85 -22.33
N ARG A 118 7.28 15.60 -23.44
CA ARG A 118 7.73 15.10 -24.72
C ARG A 118 9.21 14.85 -24.49
N MET A 119 9.56 13.62 -24.15
CA MET A 119 10.94 13.21 -24.29
C MET A 119 11.27 13.46 -25.75
N CYS A 120 12.09 14.46 -26.00
CA CYS A 120 12.70 14.67 -27.29
C CYS A 120 13.47 13.39 -27.62
N PHE A 121 12.81 12.45 -28.29
CA PHE A 121 13.49 11.62 -29.26
C PHE A 121 13.91 12.57 -30.39
N ARG A 122 15.01 13.31 -30.16
CA ARG A 122 15.82 13.82 -31.26
C ARG A 122 16.52 12.61 -31.86
N GLY A 123 15.75 11.81 -32.58
CA GLY A 123 16.24 10.81 -33.51
C GLY A 123 16.13 11.42 -34.89
N THR A 124 17.25 11.88 -35.42
CA THR A 124 17.45 12.01 -36.86
C THR A 124 17.13 10.66 -37.52
N LEU A 125 16.54 10.70 -38.71
CA LEU A 125 16.05 9.56 -39.48
C LEU A 125 16.99 8.34 -39.53
N ALA A 126 16.40 7.15 -39.35
CA ALA A 126 16.63 5.97 -40.20
C ALA A 126 15.46 4.96 -40.02
N PRO A 127 14.84 4.44 -41.10
CA PRO A 127 13.80 3.42 -40.98
C PRO A 127 14.42 2.02 -41.10
N GLY A 128 14.33 1.20 -40.05
CA GLY A 128 14.62 -0.22 -40.16
C GLY A 128 15.05 -0.90 -38.85
N LEU A 129 14.29 -1.94 -38.50
CA LEU A 129 14.53 -3.02 -37.53
C LEU A 129 14.11 -2.82 -36.04
N CYS A 130 13.21 -3.74 -35.62
CA CYS A 130 13.01 -4.42 -34.32
C CYS A 130 13.06 -3.60 -33.01
N ALA A 131 12.19 -3.78 -32.00
CA ALA A 131 11.25 -4.84 -31.63
C ALA A 131 10.26 -4.28 -30.57
N PRO A 132 9.13 -4.98 -30.25
CA PRO A 132 8.19 -4.54 -29.24
C PRO A 132 8.60 -5.02 -27.85
N GLY A 133 8.74 -4.10 -26.90
CA GLY A 133 8.80 -4.45 -25.49
C GLY A 133 9.73 -3.58 -24.66
N ILE A 134 9.29 -2.37 -24.30
CA ILE A 134 9.81 -1.67 -23.12
C ILE A 134 8.63 -0.94 -22.45
N THR A 135 8.14 -1.59 -21.38
CA THR A 135 7.55 -1.04 -20.15
C THR A 135 7.16 0.44 -20.14
N GLU A 136 5.84 0.70 -20.13
CA GLU A 136 5.27 1.97 -19.67
C GLU A 136 5.51 2.14 -18.16
N GLY A 137 6.74 2.52 -17.81
CA GLY A 137 7.22 2.76 -16.46
C GLY A 137 7.84 4.15 -16.33
N ALA A 138 7.14 5.19 -16.80
CA ALA A 138 7.54 6.58 -16.58
C ALA A 138 6.33 7.40 -16.13
N VAL A 139 5.88 7.13 -14.90
CA VAL A 139 5.00 8.05 -14.17
C VAL A 139 5.89 9.06 -13.46
N CYS A 140 5.46 10.32 -13.52
CA CYS A 140 5.99 11.48 -12.82
C CYS A 140 6.55 11.07 -11.46
N ARG A 141 7.88 11.18 -11.32
CA ARG A 141 8.59 11.06 -10.05
C ARG A 141 8.09 12.21 -9.16
N LEU A 142 7.04 11.96 -8.39
CA LEU A 142 6.76 12.78 -7.21
C LEU A 142 7.94 12.54 -6.28
N ARG A 143 8.81 13.55 -6.24
CA ARG A 143 9.96 13.72 -5.37
C ARG A 143 9.67 13.08 -4.00
N GLU A 144 10.19 11.87 -3.78
CA GLU A 144 10.37 11.36 -2.43
C GLU A 144 11.41 12.28 -1.81
N GLY A 145 11.02 12.92 -0.69
CA GLY A 145 11.99 13.54 0.19
C GLY A 145 12.85 12.42 0.74
N GLU A 146 14.05 12.32 0.19
CA GLU A 146 15.23 11.72 0.80
C GLU A 146 15.22 12.09 2.29
N GLN A 147 15.15 11.10 3.17
CA GLN A 147 15.54 11.27 4.56
C GLN A 147 16.47 10.11 4.90
N ASP A 148 17.72 10.43 4.62
CA ASP A 148 18.98 9.87 5.08
C ASP A 148 18.95 8.47 5.71
N HIS A 149 19.59 7.57 4.96
CA HIS A 149 20.46 6.57 5.56
C HIS A 149 21.57 7.28 6.35
N ASP A 150 21.75 6.92 7.62
CA ASP A 150 23.06 6.97 8.29
C ASP A 150 23.26 5.61 9.01
N PRO A 151 24.51 5.14 9.17
CA PRO A 151 24.89 3.74 8.99
C PRO A 151 25.34 3.12 10.33
N LEU A 152 25.51 1.80 10.30
CA LEU A 152 26.36 0.98 11.16
C LEU A 152 26.73 1.50 12.57
N TYR A 153 26.29 0.76 13.59
CA TYR A 153 27.23 0.34 14.62
C TYR A 153 26.99 -1.13 14.98
N PRO A 154 27.96 -2.03 14.74
CA PRO A 154 28.00 -3.34 15.38
C PRO A 154 28.79 -3.19 16.69
N LEU A 155 28.44 -3.91 17.75
CA LEU A 155 29.42 -4.36 18.74
C LEU A 155 28.87 -5.61 19.45
N SER A 156 29.72 -6.62 19.40
CA SER A 156 29.58 -8.02 19.77
C SER A 156 29.64 -8.28 21.27
N ASP A 157 29.17 -9.48 21.64
CA ASP A 157 29.34 -10.15 22.94
C ASP A 157 30.77 -10.06 23.49
N THR A 158 30.88 -9.74 24.79
CA THR A 158 31.90 -10.34 25.67
C THR A 158 31.34 -10.51 27.09
N SER A 159 31.30 -11.77 27.53
CA SER A 159 31.00 -12.22 28.89
C SER A 159 32.27 -12.24 29.75
N LEU A 160 32.15 -11.85 31.04
CA LEU A 160 32.96 -12.16 32.25
C LEU A 160 32.91 -10.93 33.17
N GLY A 161 32.52 -10.93 34.44
CA GLY A 161 32.17 -11.93 35.45
C GLY A 161 32.38 -11.26 36.82
N GLY A 162 31.59 -11.60 37.85
CA GLY A 162 31.99 -11.35 39.25
C GLY A 162 30.93 -10.85 40.25
N HIS A 163 30.38 -11.82 40.98
CA HIS A 163 30.19 -11.82 42.45
C HIS A 163 29.34 -10.77 43.20
N HIS A 164 28.14 -11.18 43.60
CA HIS A 164 27.57 -11.23 44.98
C HIS A 164 26.04 -11.32 44.82
N GLY A 165 25.25 -12.14 45.51
CA GLY A 165 25.41 -13.10 46.59
C GLY A 165 23.99 -13.61 46.89
N ARG A 166 23.86 -14.90 47.15
CA ARG A 166 22.62 -15.64 47.42
C ARG A 166 21.81 -15.05 48.59
N SER A 167 20.49 -15.06 48.45
CA SER A 167 19.61 -15.63 49.49
C SER A 167 18.35 -16.20 48.87
N ALA A 168 18.00 -17.39 49.34
CA ALA A 168 16.94 -18.26 48.86
C ALA A 168 15.72 -18.24 49.79
N GLY A 169 14.54 -18.51 49.22
CA GLY A 169 13.35 -19.11 49.84
C GLY A 169 12.58 -18.24 50.85
N VAL A 170 11.27 -18.38 51.05
CA VAL A 170 10.42 -19.55 50.86
C VAL A 170 8.95 -19.14 50.57
N LEU A 171 8.31 -20.01 49.77
CA LEU A 171 6.88 -20.26 49.51
C LEU A 171 5.84 -19.55 50.39
N SER A 172 4.81 -18.99 49.75
CA SER A 172 3.45 -18.94 50.29
C SER A 172 2.56 -19.78 49.36
N SER A 173 2.07 -20.88 49.91
CA SER A 173 1.03 -21.73 49.33
C SER A 173 -0.33 -21.23 49.82
N ASP A 174 -1.27 -21.01 48.91
CA ASP A 174 -2.71 -21.05 49.22
C ASP A 174 -3.12 -22.46 49.66
N PRO A 175 -4.22 -22.58 50.43
CA PRO A 175 -5.37 -23.23 49.81
C PRO A 175 -6.75 -22.66 50.22
N SER A 176 -7.67 -22.81 49.26
CA SER A 176 -9.12 -23.07 49.33
C SER A 176 -10.05 -22.21 50.20
#